data_AF-A0A8T7CAT5-F1
#
_entry.id   AF-A0A8T7CAT5-F1
#
_cell.length_a   1.000
_cell.length_b   1.000
_cell.length_c   1.000
_cell.angle_alpha   90.00
_cell.angle_beta   90.00
_cell.angle_gamma   90.00
#
_symmetry.space_group_name_H-M   'P 1'
#
loop_
_entity.id
_entity.type
_entity.pdbx_description
1 polymer ?
#
loop_
_entity_poly.entity_id
_entity_poly.type
_entity_poly.pdbx_seq_one_letter_code
_entity_poly.pdbx_strand_id
1 'polypeptide(L)'
;MTKSLNFTAVAVLLVGSWMGSAQFSDALAASGLTLEEALATGFCDEGDVACLEELMIGDEDSSSDSGSSSDDKSSDDDSSKDHDSKSDDKSSDDGSSKDHDSKSDDKSSDDDSSSDDGSSDPMPPLPNVVINDGQGTEFNNVTNVPVVLTVSLDVPAPGPVLIDWATQDGTAVVGNDYLAAAGQISFSAGQQSADLTVFIIGDDTSEPAESFFVRLTTAEGVVLLDDQGEVVIFDDDDIDE
;
A
#
# COMPACT_ATOMS: atom_id res chain seq x y z
N MET A 1 -16.26 16.82 -29.16
CA MET A 1 -15.49 15.64 -29.59
C MET A 1 -14.76 15.14 -28.37
N THR A 2 -15.43 14.29 -27.58
CA THR A 2 -14.84 13.68 -26.39
C THR A 2 -13.85 12.64 -26.93
N LYS A 3 -12.56 12.93 -26.89
CA LYS A 3 -11.53 11.92 -27.16
C LYS A 3 -11.60 10.95 -26.00
N SER A 4 -12.07 9.73 -26.24
CA SER A 4 -11.95 8.63 -25.28
C SER A 4 -10.48 8.48 -24.94
N LEU A 5 -10.09 8.74 -23.69
CA LEU A 5 -8.73 8.43 -23.24
C LEU A 5 -8.61 6.90 -23.13
N ASN A 6 -7.56 6.34 -23.73
CA ASN A 6 -7.24 4.92 -23.55
C ASN A 6 -6.90 4.67 -22.07
N PHE A 7 -7.32 3.52 -21.53
CA PHE A 7 -7.14 3.14 -20.13
C PHE A 7 -5.68 3.24 -19.63
N THR A 8 -4.70 3.11 -20.54
CA THR A 8 -3.26 3.33 -20.30
C THR A 8 -2.94 4.72 -19.75
N ALA A 9 -3.69 5.76 -20.14
CA ALA A 9 -3.45 7.15 -19.70
C ALA A 9 -3.88 7.39 -18.25
N VAL A 10 -4.86 6.63 -17.74
CA VAL A 10 -5.36 6.74 -16.36
C VAL A 10 -4.38 6.08 -15.38
N ALA A 11 -3.71 5.00 -15.79
CA ALA A 11 -2.71 4.31 -14.97
C ALA A 11 -1.46 5.19 -14.69
N VAL A 12 -1.04 6.01 -15.65
CA VAL A 12 0.13 6.91 -15.50
C VAL A 12 -0.11 8.01 -14.46
N LEU A 13 -1.36 8.46 -14.29
CA LEU A 13 -1.71 9.51 -13.31
C LEU A 13 -1.82 9.00 -11.87
N LEU A 14 -2.03 7.69 -11.66
CA LEU A 14 -2.16 7.11 -10.30
C LEU A 14 -0.80 6.76 -9.64
N VAL A 15 0.29 6.65 -10.41
CA VAL A 15 1.63 6.32 -9.88
C VAL A 15 2.58 7.52 -9.72
N GLY A 16 2.11 8.73 -10.07
CA GLY A 16 2.93 9.95 -10.14
C GLY A 16 3.48 10.49 -8.81
N SER A 17 3.21 9.84 -7.67
CA SER A 17 3.71 10.33 -6.37
C SER A 17 5.13 9.84 -6.02
N TRP A 18 5.66 8.80 -6.68
CA TRP A 18 6.91 8.15 -6.27
C TRP A 18 7.98 8.01 -7.36
N MET A 19 7.73 8.49 -8.58
CA MET A 19 8.72 8.43 -9.65
C MET A 19 9.68 9.64 -9.59
N GLY A 20 10.99 9.38 -9.53
CA GLY A 20 11.99 10.44 -9.72
C GLY A 20 11.79 11.15 -11.07
N SER A 21 11.98 12.46 -11.10
CA SER A 21 11.60 13.35 -12.22
C SER A 21 12.18 12.98 -13.60
N ALA A 22 13.27 12.20 -13.66
CA ALA A 22 13.83 11.71 -14.91
C ALA A 22 13.09 10.47 -15.47
N GLN A 23 12.50 9.63 -14.62
CA GLN A 23 11.79 8.39 -15.01
C GLN A 23 10.36 8.67 -15.50
N PHE A 24 9.74 9.75 -14.99
CA PHE A 24 8.43 10.21 -15.44
C PHE A 24 8.43 10.70 -16.90
N SER A 25 9.52 11.37 -17.33
CA SER A 25 9.63 11.85 -18.71
C SER A 25 9.77 10.72 -19.74
N ASP A 26 10.37 9.58 -19.36
CA ASP A 26 10.55 8.42 -20.23
C ASP A 26 9.25 7.62 -20.38
N ALA A 27 8.50 7.43 -19.29
CA ALA A 27 7.18 6.79 -19.31
C ALA A 27 6.12 7.61 -20.09
N LEU A 28 6.20 8.94 -20.03
CA LEU A 28 5.34 9.81 -20.82
C LEU A 28 5.67 9.77 -22.33
N ALA A 29 6.96 9.65 -22.66
CA ALA A 29 7.40 9.50 -24.05
C ALA A 29 6.94 8.16 -24.67
N ALA A 30 6.93 7.07 -23.88
CA ALA A 30 6.45 5.77 -24.32
C ALA A 30 4.93 5.73 -24.60
N SER A 31 4.14 6.58 -23.94
CA SER A 31 2.69 6.70 -24.13
C SER A 31 2.29 7.69 -25.24
N GLY A 32 3.25 8.33 -25.91
CA GLY A 32 3.01 9.26 -27.01
C GLY A 32 2.33 10.57 -26.61
N LEU A 33 2.28 10.88 -25.31
CA LEU A 33 1.69 12.10 -24.76
C LEU A 33 2.78 13.14 -24.47
N THR A 34 2.54 14.39 -24.84
CA THR A 34 3.42 15.48 -24.41
C THR A 34 3.11 15.92 -22.98
N LEU A 35 4.11 16.45 -22.25
CA LEU A 35 3.93 16.98 -20.90
C LEU A 35 2.84 18.08 -20.84
N GLU A 36 2.66 18.82 -21.93
CA GLU A 36 1.62 19.83 -22.09
C GLU A 36 0.22 19.23 -22.31
N GLU A 37 0.09 18.00 -22.83
CA GLU A 37 -1.19 17.29 -22.98
C GLU A 37 -1.62 16.59 -21.68
N ALA A 38 -0.67 16.08 -20.88
CA ALA A 38 -0.95 15.48 -19.57
C ALA A 38 -1.41 16.51 -18.51
N LEU A 39 -0.96 17.76 -18.62
CA LEU A 39 -1.39 18.87 -17.76
C LEU A 39 -2.72 19.50 -18.23
N ALA A 40 -3.14 19.26 -19.47
CA ALA A 40 -4.37 19.80 -20.05
C ALA A 40 -5.64 19.01 -19.66
N THR A 41 -5.53 17.89 -18.94
CA THR A 41 -6.68 17.22 -18.29
C THR A 41 -7.01 17.82 -16.91
N GLY A 42 -6.52 19.02 -16.61
CA GLY A 42 -6.89 19.78 -15.42
C GLY A 42 -8.38 20.08 -15.36
N PHE A 43 -9.08 19.31 -14.54
CA PHE A 43 -10.33 19.74 -13.93
C PHE A 43 -10.39 19.19 -12.51
N CYS A 44 -9.75 19.90 -11.57
CA CYS A 44 -10.07 20.01 -10.14
C CYS A 44 -9.18 21.12 -9.56
N ASP A 45 -9.79 22.19 -9.04
CA ASP A 45 -9.10 23.24 -8.27
C ASP A 45 -8.70 22.67 -6.89
N GLU A 46 -7.57 23.10 -6.34
CA GLU A 46 -7.04 22.63 -5.04
C GLU A 46 -8.06 22.88 -3.91
N GLY A 47 -8.88 21.89 -3.58
CA GLY A 47 -9.76 21.94 -2.41
C GLY A 47 -11.00 21.04 -2.38
N ASP A 48 -11.38 20.36 -3.47
CA ASP A 48 -12.64 19.59 -3.52
C ASP A 48 -12.42 18.10 -3.78
N VAL A 49 -12.68 17.26 -2.77
CA VAL A 49 -12.58 15.78 -2.82
C VAL A 49 -13.81 15.09 -3.44
N ALA A 50 -14.65 15.84 -4.16
CA ALA A 50 -15.94 15.33 -4.66
C ALA A 50 -15.97 14.88 -6.14
N CYS A 51 -14.85 14.94 -6.89
CA CYS A 51 -14.85 14.66 -8.33
C CYS A 51 -14.51 13.21 -8.73
N LEU A 52 -14.77 12.21 -7.89
CA LEU A 52 -14.54 10.78 -8.21
C LEU A 52 -15.75 9.87 -7.93
N GLU A 53 -16.99 10.31 -8.19
CA GLU A 53 -18.15 9.38 -8.20
C GLU A 53 -19.09 9.45 -9.42
N GLU A 54 -18.86 10.31 -10.42
CA GLU A 54 -19.72 10.35 -11.64
C GLU A 54 -18.95 10.10 -12.93
N LEU A 55 -18.32 8.93 -13.04
CA LEU A 55 -17.91 8.37 -14.34
C LEU A 55 -18.45 6.94 -14.56
N MET A 56 -19.57 6.64 -13.90
CA MET A 56 -20.35 5.42 -14.09
C MET A 56 -21.82 5.80 -14.10
N ILE A 57 -22.38 6.08 -15.28
CA ILE A 57 -23.76 5.77 -15.71
C ILE A 57 -23.89 6.41 -17.10
N GLY A 58 -24.09 5.56 -18.10
CA GLY A 58 -24.39 6.01 -19.45
C GLY A 58 -25.76 6.68 -19.49
N ASP A 59 -25.82 7.83 -20.16
CA ASP A 59 -27.06 8.44 -20.59
C ASP A 59 -27.77 7.53 -21.60
N GLU A 60 -28.85 6.88 -21.17
CA GLU A 60 -29.87 6.33 -22.06
C GLU A 60 -31.24 6.91 -21.72
N ASP A 61 -31.57 7.96 -22.48
CA ASP A 61 -32.86 8.62 -22.54
C ASP A 61 -33.96 7.73 -23.14
N SER A 62 -35.20 8.02 -22.72
CA SER A 62 -36.52 7.66 -23.27
C SER A 62 -37.11 6.28 -22.88
N SER A 63 -38.36 6.12 -22.43
CA SER A 63 -39.59 6.93 -22.53
C SER A 63 -40.69 6.48 -21.53
N SER A 64 -41.44 7.47 -20.99
CA SER A 64 -42.88 7.50 -20.63
C SER A 64 -43.65 6.21 -20.25
N ASP A 65 -44.34 6.21 -19.10
CA ASP A 65 -45.81 6.37 -19.02
C ASP A 65 -46.30 6.53 -17.55
N SER A 66 -47.59 6.77 -17.39
CA SER A 66 -48.26 7.65 -16.44
C SER A 66 -49.12 6.96 -15.37
N GLY A 67 -49.52 7.72 -14.34
CA GLY A 67 -50.66 7.42 -13.43
C GLY A 67 -50.28 7.51 -11.94
N SER A 68 -50.60 8.60 -11.21
CA SER A 68 -51.86 8.83 -10.45
C SER A 68 -52.18 7.67 -9.49
N SER A 69 -52.48 7.80 -8.20
CA SER A 69 -52.95 8.82 -7.26
C SER A 69 -52.63 8.22 -5.86
N SER A 70 -52.60 8.83 -4.68
CA SER A 70 -53.57 9.65 -3.95
C SER A 70 -53.21 9.41 -2.47
N ASP A 71 -53.12 10.48 -1.66
CA ASP A 71 -53.52 10.55 -0.24
C ASP A 71 -52.76 9.64 0.78
N ASP A 72 -52.42 10.00 2.02
CA ASP A 72 -53.07 10.89 2.99
C ASP A 72 -52.26 10.88 4.31
N LYS A 73 -52.38 11.97 5.09
CA LYS A 73 -52.36 12.08 6.58
C LYS A 73 -51.03 11.89 7.35
N SER A 74 -50.48 12.97 7.93
CA SER A 74 -50.72 13.53 9.30
C SER A 74 -50.31 12.55 10.42
N SER A 75 -49.53 12.90 11.44
CA SER A 75 -49.69 14.04 12.35
C SER A 75 -48.47 14.19 13.27
N ASP A 76 -48.37 15.39 13.84
CA ASP A 76 -47.47 15.86 14.90
C ASP A 76 -47.50 15.03 16.20
N ASP A 77 -46.39 15.08 16.97
CA ASP A 77 -46.30 15.11 18.46
C ASP A 77 -44.81 15.01 18.85
N ASP A 78 -44.11 16.10 19.20
CA ASP A 78 -44.01 16.74 20.53
C ASP A 78 -43.41 15.83 21.63
N SER A 79 -42.20 16.18 22.09
CA SER A 79 -41.85 16.41 23.51
C SER A 79 -40.38 16.17 23.83
N SER A 80 -39.72 17.28 24.15
CA SER A 80 -38.48 17.42 24.90
C SER A 80 -38.45 16.63 26.22
N LYS A 81 -37.26 16.16 26.63
CA LYS A 81 -36.90 16.03 28.05
C LYS A 81 -35.38 16.01 28.26
N ASP A 82 -34.93 17.06 28.91
CA ASP A 82 -33.61 17.24 29.51
C ASP A 82 -33.33 16.19 30.59
N HIS A 83 -32.07 15.82 30.77
CA HIS A 83 -31.58 15.33 32.04
C HIS A 83 -30.14 15.80 32.29
N ASP A 84 -30.05 16.93 33.00
CA ASP A 84 -28.90 17.32 33.80
C ASP A 84 -28.65 16.27 34.89
N SER A 85 -27.38 15.97 35.16
CA SER A 85 -26.96 15.35 36.42
C SER A 85 -25.58 15.87 36.80
N LYS A 86 -25.59 16.96 37.57
CA LYS A 86 -24.52 17.34 38.48
C LYS A 86 -24.58 16.44 39.72
N SER A 87 -23.42 16.00 40.17
CA SER A 87 -23.20 15.65 41.58
C SER A 87 -21.91 16.33 42.04
N ASP A 88 -22.09 17.32 42.90
CA ASP A 88 -21.09 17.84 43.82
C ASP A 88 -20.97 16.85 44.99
N ASP A 89 -19.77 16.57 45.49
CA ASP A 89 -19.54 16.62 46.94
C ASP A 89 -18.06 16.65 47.35
N LYS A 90 -17.83 17.41 48.42
CA LYS A 90 -16.55 17.84 49.00
C LYS A 90 -16.11 16.89 50.12
N SER A 91 -14.80 16.75 50.34
CA SER A 91 -14.25 16.84 51.71
C SER A 91 -12.73 17.04 51.72
N SER A 92 -12.33 17.98 52.57
CA SER A 92 -11.01 18.43 52.97
C SER A 92 -10.56 17.71 54.26
N ASP A 93 -9.26 17.41 54.40
CA ASP A 93 -8.50 17.25 55.67
C ASP A 93 -7.00 17.33 55.30
N ASP A 94 -6.23 18.38 55.63
CA ASP A 94 -5.59 18.77 56.91
C ASP A 94 -4.70 17.69 57.55
N GLY A 95 -3.39 17.98 57.65
CA GLY A 95 -2.42 17.13 58.33
C GLY A 95 -0.97 17.59 58.19
N SER A 96 -0.62 18.69 58.86
CA SER A 96 0.75 19.19 59.02
C SER A 96 1.70 18.23 59.75
N SER A 97 3.00 18.40 59.43
CA SER A 97 4.19 18.29 60.31
C SER A 97 4.83 16.91 60.57
N LYS A 98 6.10 16.76 60.18
CA LYS A 98 7.25 16.96 61.10
C LYS A 98 8.59 16.77 60.38
N ASP A 99 9.39 17.82 60.46
CA ASP A 99 10.82 17.83 60.22
C ASP A 99 11.53 16.83 61.14
N HIS A 100 12.42 16.03 60.57
CA HIS A 100 13.51 15.41 61.30
C HIS A 100 14.82 15.77 60.61
N ASP A 101 15.39 16.90 61.07
CA ASP A 101 16.80 17.16 61.00
C ASP A 101 17.54 16.05 61.78
N SER A 102 18.38 15.30 61.08
CA SER A 102 19.50 14.59 61.69
C SER A 102 20.66 14.61 60.70
N LYS A 103 21.47 15.65 60.84
CA LYS A 103 22.88 15.62 60.48
C LYS A 103 23.58 14.53 61.29
N SER A 104 24.17 13.59 60.60
CA SER A 104 25.38 12.92 61.05
C SER A 104 26.32 12.82 59.85
N ASP A 105 27.38 13.61 59.94
CA ASP A 105 28.59 13.46 59.16
C ASP A 105 29.10 12.01 59.32
N ASP A 106 29.43 11.34 58.23
CA ASP A 106 30.71 10.62 58.14
C ASP A 106 31.07 10.28 56.70
N LYS A 107 32.34 10.54 56.41
CA LYS A 107 33.02 10.28 55.14
C LYS A 107 33.16 8.77 54.95
N SER A 108 32.70 8.26 53.82
CA SER A 108 33.54 7.35 53.04
C SER A 108 33.65 7.89 51.62
N SER A 109 34.85 8.36 51.32
CA SER A 109 35.39 8.39 49.97
C SER A 109 35.64 6.94 49.59
N ASP A 110 34.64 6.29 49.03
CA ASP A 110 34.84 5.10 48.23
C ASP A 110 34.59 5.53 46.78
N ASP A 111 35.71 5.81 46.11
CA ASP A 111 35.86 5.74 44.67
C ASP A 111 35.33 4.39 44.18
N ASP A 112 34.02 4.28 43.92
CA ASP A 112 33.50 3.27 43.02
C ASP A 112 33.31 3.92 41.65
N SER A 113 34.45 4.22 41.02
CA SER A 113 34.52 4.10 39.57
C SER A 113 34.24 2.64 39.23
N SER A 114 32.96 2.27 39.17
CA SER A 114 32.53 1.16 38.34
C SER A 114 32.73 1.58 36.87
N SER A 115 34.00 1.58 36.48
CA SER A 115 34.38 1.37 35.09
C SER A 115 33.84 0.00 34.71
N ASP A 116 33.27 -0.10 33.52
CA ASP A 116 32.74 -1.32 32.93
C ASP A 116 31.46 -1.88 33.58
N ASP A 117 30.32 -1.44 33.07
CA ASP A 117 29.45 -2.44 32.45
C ASP A 117 29.26 -2.06 30.99
N GLY A 118 30.18 -2.56 30.16
CA GLY A 118 29.93 -2.71 28.73
C GLY A 118 28.77 -3.68 28.51
N SER A 119 27.55 -3.25 28.84
CA SER A 119 26.30 -3.76 28.30
C SER A 119 26.26 -3.43 26.81
N SER A 120 27.23 -3.95 26.05
CA SER A 120 27.04 -4.21 24.64
C SER A 120 26.07 -5.38 24.58
N ASP A 121 24.79 -5.09 24.77
CA ASP A 121 23.73 -6.05 24.49
C ASP A 121 24.01 -6.63 23.11
N PRO A 122 24.13 -7.97 22.99
CA PRO A 122 24.43 -8.57 21.71
C PRO A 122 23.33 -8.16 20.73
N MET A 123 23.73 -7.54 19.61
CA MET A 123 22.77 -7.16 18.58
C MET A 123 21.97 -8.40 18.17
N PRO A 124 20.62 -8.33 18.13
CA PRO A 124 19.81 -9.46 17.71
C PRO A 124 20.21 -9.91 16.31
N PRO A 125 20.11 -11.21 15.99
CA PRO A 125 20.38 -11.70 14.65
C PRO A 125 19.44 -11.05 13.64
N LEU A 126 19.94 -10.76 12.44
CA LEU A 126 19.14 -10.21 11.36
C LEU A 126 18.16 -11.29 10.82
N PRO A 127 16.92 -10.93 10.49
CA PRO A 127 15.97 -11.84 9.87
C PRO A 127 16.40 -12.22 8.45
N ASN A 128 16.10 -13.45 8.06
CA ASN A 128 16.23 -13.93 6.70
C ASN A 128 14.95 -13.62 5.91
N VAL A 129 15.11 -13.12 4.69
CA VAL A 129 14.05 -12.82 3.74
C VAL A 129 14.02 -13.90 2.67
N VAL A 130 12.81 -14.34 2.34
CA VAL A 130 12.51 -15.18 1.18
C VAL A 130 11.31 -14.62 0.43
N ILE A 131 11.24 -14.86 -0.87
CA ILE A 131 10.06 -14.60 -1.71
C ILE A 131 9.61 -15.95 -2.29
N ASN A 132 8.30 -16.20 -2.36
CA ASN A 132 7.81 -17.40 -3.03
C ASN A 132 7.68 -17.21 -4.54
N ASP A 133 7.65 -18.34 -5.24
CA ASP A 133 7.28 -18.39 -6.65
C ASP A 133 5.76 -18.25 -6.82
N GLY A 134 5.37 -17.74 -7.98
CA GLY A 134 3.99 -17.58 -8.41
C GLY A 134 3.72 -18.26 -9.74
N GLN A 135 2.44 -18.34 -10.05
CA GLN A 135 1.98 -18.75 -11.37
C GLN A 135 0.67 -18.05 -11.68
N GLY A 136 0.45 -17.77 -12.95
CA GLY A 136 -0.80 -17.27 -13.49
C GLY A 136 -1.10 -17.94 -14.82
N THR A 137 -2.37 -17.97 -15.18
CA THR A 137 -2.77 -18.22 -16.56
C THR A 137 -3.03 -16.86 -17.17
N GLU A 138 -2.59 -16.65 -18.40
CA GLU A 138 -3.04 -15.50 -19.17
C GLU A 138 -4.53 -15.64 -19.51
N PHE A 139 -5.10 -14.57 -20.07
CA PHE A 139 -6.49 -14.58 -20.50
C PHE A 139 -6.63 -13.72 -21.76
N ASN A 140 -7.48 -14.16 -22.67
CA ASN A 140 -7.81 -13.47 -23.92
C ASN A 140 -8.05 -11.96 -23.78
N ASN A 141 -7.13 -11.16 -24.34
CA ASN A 141 -7.12 -9.70 -24.31
C ASN A 141 -7.23 -9.06 -22.89
N VAL A 142 -6.75 -9.74 -21.84
CA VAL A 142 -6.73 -9.18 -20.48
C VAL A 142 -5.32 -8.70 -20.12
N THR A 143 -5.14 -7.39 -19.97
CA THR A 143 -3.81 -6.77 -19.79
C THR A 143 -3.34 -6.63 -18.33
N ASN A 144 -4.12 -7.13 -17.36
CA ASN A 144 -3.87 -6.93 -15.92
C ASN A 144 -4.28 -8.14 -15.08
N VAL A 145 -3.85 -9.35 -15.45
CA VAL A 145 -4.11 -10.54 -14.64
C VAL A 145 -3.20 -10.54 -13.41
N PRO A 146 -3.72 -10.44 -12.18
CA PRO A 146 -2.88 -10.26 -11.00
C PRO A 146 -2.27 -11.59 -10.54
N VAL A 147 -0.97 -11.59 -10.28
CA VAL A 147 -0.28 -12.66 -9.55
C VAL A 147 0.29 -12.06 -8.28
N VAL A 148 -0.04 -12.68 -7.14
CA VAL A 148 0.42 -12.24 -5.82
C VAL A 148 1.59 -13.11 -5.37
N LEU A 149 2.70 -12.47 -5.04
CA LEU A 149 3.83 -13.08 -4.36
C LEU A 149 3.88 -12.57 -2.92
N THR A 150 4.34 -13.41 -2.02
CA THR A 150 4.51 -13.15 -0.60
C THR A 150 5.98 -13.16 -0.25
N VAL A 151 6.46 -12.02 0.26
CA VAL A 151 7.78 -11.90 0.87
C VAL A 151 7.66 -12.20 2.36
N SER A 152 8.49 -13.11 2.85
CA SER A 152 8.43 -13.62 4.23
C SER A 152 9.75 -13.45 4.94
N LEU A 153 9.67 -13.08 6.22
CA LEU A 153 10.78 -13.10 7.17
C LEU A 153 10.72 -14.40 8.00
N ASP A 154 11.87 -15.00 8.31
CA ASP A 154 11.93 -16.18 9.17
C ASP A 154 11.59 -15.88 10.64
N VAL A 155 11.81 -14.64 11.07
CA VAL A 155 11.38 -14.10 12.36
C VAL A 155 10.67 -12.75 12.17
N PRO A 156 9.77 -12.35 13.09
CA PRO A 156 9.14 -11.03 13.02
C PRO A 156 10.17 -9.90 12.97
N ALA A 157 9.89 -8.87 12.16
CA ALA A 157 10.81 -7.76 11.97
C ALA A 157 11.13 -7.07 13.31
N PRO A 158 12.41 -6.96 13.72
CA PRO A 158 12.79 -6.33 14.99
C PRO A 158 12.59 -4.80 14.99
N GLY A 159 12.43 -4.22 13.80
CA GLY A 159 12.17 -2.80 13.53
C GLY A 159 11.61 -2.64 12.11
N PRO A 160 11.47 -1.41 11.61
CA PRO A 160 11.05 -1.19 10.23
C PRO A 160 12.10 -1.76 9.26
N VAL A 161 11.64 -2.56 8.29
CA VAL A 161 12.47 -3.12 7.21
C VAL A 161 11.93 -2.60 5.88
N LEU A 162 12.82 -2.17 5.00
CA LEU A 162 12.51 -1.73 3.64
C LEU A 162 13.27 -2.60 2.64
N ILE A 163 12.56 -3.18 1.68
CA ILE A 163 13.14 -4.06 0.65
C ILE A 163 12.68 -3.57 -0.71
N ASP A 164 13.63 -3.12 -1.53
CA ASP A 164 13.35 -2.76 -2.92
C ASP A 164 13.27 -4.01 -3.79
N TRP A 165 12.41 -3.95 -4.80
CA TRP A 165 12.20 -5.03 -5.74
C TRP A 165 11.92 -4.52 -7.15
N ALA A 166 12.21 -5.36 -8.14
CA ALA A 166 11.86 -5.12 -9.53
C ALA A 166 11.63 -6.43 -10.28
N THR A 167 10.78 -6.38 -11.30
CA THR A 167 10.61 -7.45 -12.28
C THR A 167 11.80 -7.52 -13.25
N GLN A 168 12.09 -8.72 -13.75
CA GLN A 168 13.14 -9.00 -14.73
C GLN A 168 12.68 -10.09 -15.69
N ASP A 169 12.98 -9.92 -16.97
CA ASP A 169 12.66 -10.89 -18.02
C ASP A 169 13.26 -12.26 -17.73
N GLY A 170 12.53 -13.30 -18.11
CA GLY A 170 13.01 -14.68 -18.18
C GLY A 170 12.92 -15.19 -19.62
N THR A 171 12.01 -16.13 -19.87
CA THR A 171 11.53 -16.39 -21.24
C THR A 171 10.41 -15.42 -21.62
N ALA A 172 9.56 -15.05 -20.65
CA ALA A 172 8.58 -13.99 -20.79
C ALA A 172 9.28 -12.62 -20.83
N VAL A 173 8.76 -11.75 -21.69
CA VAL A 173 9.27 -10.44 -22.08
C VAL A 173 8.37 -9.32 -21.58
N VAL A 174 8.96 -8.34 -20.92
CA VAL A 174 8.26 -7.14 -20.45
C VAL A 174 7.53 -6.40 -21.58
N GLY A 175 6.28 -6.05 -21.33
CA GLY A 175 5.41 -5.32 -22.26
C GLY A 175 4.70 -6.19 -23.30
N ASN A 176 5.13 -7.44 -23.46
CA ASN A 176 4.40 -8.45 -24.24
C ASN A 176 3.58 -9.33 -23.28
N ASP A 177 4.25 -9.97 -22.33
CA ASP A 177 3.66 -11.08 -21.54
C ASP A 177 3.39 -10.65 -20.09
N TYR A 178 4.08 -9.61 -19.62
CA TYR A 178 3.86 -9.04 -18.29
C TYR A 178 4.17 -7.55 -18.23
N LEU A 179 3.59 -6.85 -17.24
CA LEU A 179 3.84 -5.43 -17.02
C LEU A 179 5.08 -5.21 -16.15
N ALA A 180 5.95 -4.30 -16.58
CA ALA A 180 7.07 -3.84 -15.77
C ALA A 180 6.58 -3.33 -14.41
N ALA A 181 7.07 -3.92 -13.34
CA ALA A 181 6.77 -3.49 -11.99
C ALA A 181 8.05 -3.41 -11.15
N ALA A 182 8.10 -2.41 -10.28
CA ALA A 182 9.14 -2.21 -9.28
C ALA A 182 8.56 -1.42 -8.11
N GLY A 183 9.16 -1.55 -6.94
CA GLY A 183 8.70 -0.85 -5.76
C GLY A 183 9.52 -1.15 -4.52
N GLN A 184 8.96 -0.78 -3.37
CA GLN A 184 9.54 -1.04 -2.06
C GLN A 184 8.50 -1.68 -1.16
N ILE A 185 8.88 -2.76 -0.50
CA ILE A 185 8.09 -3.45 0.51
C ILE A 185 8.53 -2.97 1.87
N SER A 186 7.58 -2.61 2.72
CA SER A 186 7.83 -2.21 4.10
C SER A 186 7.26 -3.21 5.09
N PHE A 187 8.08 -3.70 6.01
CA PHE A 187 7.61 -4.43 7.18
C PHE A 187 7.60 -3.50 8.38
N SER A 188 6.46 -3.42 9.07
CA SER A 188 6.40 -2.81 10.39
C SER A 188 7.06 -3.71 11.43
N ALA A 189 7.51 -3.15 12.56
CA ALA A 189 8.01 -3.95 13.67
C ALA A 189 6.97 -5.00 14.10
N GLY A 190 7.39 -6.27 14.21
CA GLY A 190 6.53 -7.41 14.50
C GLY A 190 5.80 -8.01 13.31
N GLN A 191 5.87 -7.41 12.11
CA GLN A 191 5.36 -8.00 10.88
C GLN A 191 6.34 -9.05 10.34
N GLN A 192 5.80 -10.09 9.70
CA GLN A 192 6.60 -11.21 9.22
C GLN A 192 6.35 -11.54 7.74
N SER A 193 5.23 -11.11 7.16
CA SER A 193 4.94 -11.31 5.74
C SER A 193 4.40 -10.03 5.12
N ALA A 194 4.65 -9.83 3.84
CA ALA A 194 4.09 -8.78 3.03
C ALA A 194 3.85 -9.29 1.62
N ASP A 195 2.72 -8.90 1.03
CA ASP A 195 2.36 -9.29 -0.33
C ASP A 195 2.79 -8.21 -1.32
N LEU A 196 3.19 -8.65 -2.50
CA LEU A 196 3.42 -7.82 -3.69
C LEU A 196 2.61 -8.40 -4.84
N THR A 197 2.11 -7.54 -5.71
CA THR A 197 1.33 -7.94 -6.87
C THR A 197 2.07 -7.55 -8.14
N VAL A 198 2.18 -8.49 -9.06
CA VAL A 198 2.61 -8.28 -10.44
C VAL A 198 1.46 -8.61 -11.39
N PHE A 199 1.59 -8.19 -12.65
CA PHE A 199 0.51 -8.32 -13.63
C PHE A 199 1.01 -8.99 -14.90
N ILE A 200 0.27 -10.00 -15.34
CA ILE A 200 0.42 -10.66 -16.63
C ILE A 200 -0.44 -9.92 -17.66
N ILE A 201 0.06 -9.88 -18.89
CA ILE A 201 -0.64 -9.41 -20.08
C ILE A 201 -1.02 -10.67 -20.85
N GLY A 202 -2.31 -10.86 -21.13
CA GLY A 202 -2.77 -11.92 -22.00
C GLY A 202 -3.16 -11.40 -23.38
N ASP A 203 -3.00 -12.26 -24.38
CA ASP A 203 -3.44 -12.02 -25.74
C ASP A 203 -4.25 -13.20 -26.32
N ASP A 204 -4.31 -13.37 -27.65
CA ASP A 204 -5.10 -14.44 -28.31
C ASP A 204 -4.20 -15.37 -29.15
N THR A 205 -2.91 -15.40 -28.84
CA THR A 205 -1.86 -16.11 -29.57
C THR A 205 -1.40 -17.27 -28.74
N SER A 206 -1.44 -18.48 -29.31
CA SER A 206 -0.88 -19.62 -28.60
C SER A 206 0.64 -19.59 -28.52
N GLU A 207 1.14 -19.78 -27.30
CA GLU A 207 2.51 -19.70 -26.85
C GLU A 207 2.85 -20.86 -25.88
N PRO A 208 4.12 -21.28 -25.79
CA PRO A 208 4.53 -22.21 -24.74
C PRO A 208 4.46 -21.54 -23.36
N ALA A 209 4.43 -22.33 -22.28
CA ALA A 209 4.55 -21.76 -20.95
C ALA A 209 5.88 -21.00 -20.78
N GLU A 210 5.79 -19.79 -20.22
CA GLU A 210 6.91 -18.87 -20.08
C GLU A 210 7.11 -18.45 -18.62
N SER A 211 8.24 -17.84 -18.28
CA SER A 211 8.45 -17.27 -16.95
C SER A 211 9.21 -15.96 -16.95
N PHE A 212 8.93 -15.13 -15.94
CA PHE A 212 9.70 -13.96 -15.58
C PHE A 212 10.03 -13.99 -14.08
N PHE A 213 10.87 -13.07 -13.62
CA PHE A 213 11.36 -13.05 -12.24
C PHE A 213 10.99 -11.75 -11.52
N VAL A 214 10.82 -11.85 -10.20
CA VAL A 214 10.80 -10.72 -9.27
C VAL A 214 12.05 -10.79 -8.41
N ARG A 215 12.91 -9.78 -8.46
CA ARG A 215 14.15 -9.71 -7.68
C ARG A 215 14.06 -8.73 -6.53
N LEU A 216 14.55 -9.13 -5.36
CA LEU A 216 14.79 -8.28 -4.20
C LEU A 216 16.23 -7.76 -4.25
N THR A 217 16.45 -6.45 -4.12
CA THR A 217 17.79 -5.85 -4.33
C THR A 217 18.39 -5.14 -3.13
N THR A 218 17.58 -4.73 -2.15
CA THR A 218 18.05 -3.94 -0.99
C THR A 218 18.00 -4.76 0.29
N ALA A 219 19.11 -4.77 1.04
CA ALA A 219 19.30 -5.55 2.25
C ALA A 219 19.97 -4.71 3.36
N GLU A 220 19.21 -3.80 3.97
CA GLU A 220 19.63 -3.15 5.22
C GLU A 220 18.81 -3.74 6.38
N GLY A 221 19.51 -4.24 7.42
CA GLY A 221 18.85 -4.84 8.58
C GLY A 221 18.20 -6.21 8.32
N VAL A 222 18.48 -6.85 7.17
CA VAL A 222 18.00 -8.18 6.79
C VAL A 222 19.06 -8.95 6.01
N VAL A 223 18.87 -10.27 5.87
CA VAL A 223 19.65 -11.14 5.00
C VAL A 223 18.74 -11.69 3.91
N LEU A 224 19.05 -11.47 2.64
CA LEU A 224 18.31 -12.11 1.54
C LEU A 224 18.80 -13.56 1.39
N LEU A 225 17.97 -14.52 1.82
CA LEU A 225 18.25 -15.93 1.68
C LEU A 225 17.78 -16.45 0.33
N ASP A 226 16.59 -15.98 -0.08
CA ASP A 226 16.05 -16.15 -1.41
C ASP A 226 15.58 -14.78 -1.90
N ASP A 227 16.30 -14.24 -2.89
CA ASP A 227 16.10 -12.91 -3.44
C ASP A 227 15.36 -12.92 -4.78
N GLN A 228 14.88 -14.09 -5.23
CA GLN A 228 14.28 -14.24 -6.55
C GLN A 228 13.03 -15.12 -6.50
N GLY A 229 11.87 -14.53 -6.80
CA GLY A 229 10.64 -15.28 -7.07
C GLY A 229 10.47 -15.49 -8.57
N GLU A 230 10.21 -16.72 -9.00
CA GLU A 230 9.83 -17.03 -10.38
C GLU A 230 8.31 -16.93 -10.54
N VAL A 231 7.85 -16.34 -11.65
CA VAL A 231 6.44 -16.33 -12.03
C VAL A 231 6.28 -17.05 -13.35
N VAL A 232 5.54 -18.17 -13.33
CA VAL A 232 5.21 -18.94 -14.53
C VAL A 232 3.89 -18.47 -15.12
N ILE A 233 3.87 -18.22 -16.42
CA ILE A 233 2.70 -17.86 -17.21
C ILE A 233 2.27 -19.11 -18.00
N PHE A 234 1.01 -19.49 -17.84
CA PHE A 234 0.37 -20.53 -18.63
C PHE A 234 -0.55 -19.91 -19.67
N ASP A 235 -0.41 -20.38 -20.90
CA ASP A 235 -1.27 -20.02 -22.02
C ASP A 235 -2.68 -20.65 -21.88
N ASP A 236 -3.73 -19.88 -22.20
CA ASP A 236 -5.12 -20.33 -22.30
C ASP A 236 -5.68 -20.42 -23.73
N ASP A 237 -4.91 -20.00 -24.72
CA ASP A 237 -5.20 -20.12 -26.14
C ASP A 237 -4.82 -21.51 -26.66
N ASP A 238 -5.82 -22.39 -26.73
CA ASP A 238 -5.67 -23.66 -27.43
C ASP A 238 -5.37 -23.40 -28.92
N ILE A 239 -4.33 -24.05 -29.46
CA ILE A 239 -4.22 -24.22 -30.92
C ILE A 239 -5.35 -25.16 -31.33
N ASP A 240 -6.44 -24.62 -31.84
CA ASP A 240 -7.46 -25.41 -32.54
C ASP A 240 -6.78 -26.18 -33.70
N GLU A 241 -6.47 -27.47 -33.49
CA GLU A 241 -5.89 -28.40 -34.49
C GLU A 241 -6.88 -28.79 -35.62
#